data_AF-A0A086ZKE3-F1
#
_entry.id   AF-A0A086ZKE3-F1
#
_cell.length_a   1.000
_cell.length_b   1.000
_cell.length_c   1.000
_cell.angle_alpha   90.00
_cell.angle_beta   90.00
_cell.angle_gamma   90.00
#
_symmetry.space_group_name_H-M   'P 1'
#
loop_
_entity.id
_entity.type
_entity.pdbx_description
1 polymer ?
#
loop_
_entity_poly.entity_id
_entity_poly.type
_entity_poly.pdbx_seq_one_letter_code
_entity_poly.pdbx_strand_id
1 'polypeptide(L)'
;MNLPYDDELGIHLQDDEVMRREPWDFKHMTQRPLLLHYHPMVIYRRRVLKQTDTVLALYLLSDQFDAQVKRRDFDFYDPLTTGDSSLSAAAQCIIAAEVRRDEDAMRYFYESLYADVANLHSNTSDGVHLASAGGVWMSIVGGFGGLRDSGGRTPSISPRLPRSWSGLTYRLNVHGSLIKVTVRQDGVSLSRLSGNPVELSVEGRVRTV
;
A
#
# COMPACT_ATOMS: atom_id res chain seq x y z
N MET A 1 -15.50 -10.90 -18.70
CA MET A 1 -14.32 -10.11 -18.30
C MET A 1 -13.19 -11.09 -18.05
N ASN A 2 -12.03 -10.88 -18.68
CA ASN A 2 -10.84 -11.73 -18.49
C ASN A 2 -9.90 -11.00 -17.53
N LEU A 3 -9.43 -11.68 -16.48
CA LEU A 3 -8.39 -11.16 -15.58
C LEU A 3 -7.15 -12.05 -15.78
N PRO A 4 -6.08 -11.53 -16.41
CA PRO A 4 -4.96 -12.37 -16.78
C PRO A 4 -4.21 -12.84 -15.53
N TYR A 5 -3.93 -14.14 -15.47
CA TYR A 5 -3.27 -14.83 -14.37
C TYR A 5 -2.24 -15.79 -14.93
N ASP A 6 -1.09 -15.86 -14.29
CA ASP A 6 -0.03 -16.82 -14.62
C ASP A 6 -0.06 -17.94 -13.58
N ASP A 7 -0.50 -19.14 -13.98
CA ASP A 7 -0.63 -20.29 -13.08
C ASP A 7 0.71 -20.85 -12.59
N GLU A 8 1.79 -20.68 -13.37
CA GLU A 8 3.12 -21.20 -13.03
C GLU A 8 3.76 -20.32 -11.94
N LEU A 9 3.67 -19.01 -12.10
CA LEU A 9 4.15 -18.03 -11.11
C LEU A 9 3.14 -17.79 -9.98
N GLY A 10 1.87 -18.13 -10.22
CA GLY A 10 0.76 -17.89 -9.31
C GLY A 10 0.51 -16.40 -9.05
N ILE A 11 0.64 -15.55 -10.08
CA ILE A 11 0.51 -14.08 -9.98
C ILE A 11 -0.56 -13.53 -10.93
N HIS A 12 -1.14 -12.40 -10.56
CA HIS A 12 -1.98 -11.60 -11.45
C HIS A 12 -1.11 -10.81 -12.41
N LEU A 13 -1.39 -10.90 -13.70
CA LEU A 13 -0.70 -10.12 -14.72
C LEU A 13 -1.31 -8.72 -14.79
N GLN A 14 -0.47 -7.70 -14.89
CA GLN A 14 -0.92 -6.33 -15.07
C GLN A 14 -1.66 -6.16 -16.41
N ASP A 15 -1.16 -6.83 -17.45
CA ASP A 15 -1.75 -6.90 -18.78
C ASP A 15 -1.25 -8.15 -19.52
N ASP A 16 -1.84 -8.44 -20.68
CA ASP A 16 -1.54 -9.63 -21.49
C ASP A 16 -0.08 -9.68 -22.02
N GLU A 17 0.65 -8.56 -21.96
CA GLU A 17 1.98 -8.38 -22.57
C GLU A 17 3.10 -8.28 -21.52
N VAL A 18 2.79 -8.15 -20.22
CA VAL A 18 3.80 -7.92 -19.17
C VAL A 18 4.92 -8.97 -19.18
N MET A 19 4.56 -10.22 -19.46
CA MET A 19 5.49 -11.34 -19.55
C MET A 19 6.31 -11.35 -20.85
N ARG A 20 5.81 -10.73 -21.92
CA ARG A 20 6.48 -10.61 -23.23
C ARG A 20 7.46 -9.44 -23.28
N ARG A 21 7.27 -8.41 -22.45
CA ARG A 21 8.18 -7.25 -22.38
C ARG A 21 9.54 -7.66 -21.82
N GLU A 22 10.60 -7.15 -22.44
CA GLU A 22 11.97 -7.36 -21.96
C GLU A 22 12.17 -6.69 -20.59
N PRO A 23 12.94 -7.28 -19.67
CA PRO A 23 13.26 -6.62 -18.41
C PRO A 23 13.92 -5.25 -18.62
N TRP A 24 13.63 -4.32 -17.71
CA TRP A 24 14.39 -3.07 -17.60
C TRP A 24 15.71 -3.34 -16.86
N ASP A 25 16.80 -2.73 -17.34
CA ASP A 25 18.10 -2.85 -16.70
C ASP A 25 18.23 -1.86 -15.54
N PHE A 26 17.68 -2.25 -14.38
CA PHE A 26 17.77 -1.45 -13.17
C PHE A 26 19.21 -1.26 -12.65
N LYS A 27 20.15 -2.13 -13.03
CA LYS A 27 21.56 -2.03 -12.58
C LYS A 27 22.29 -0.88 -13.25
N HIS A 28 22.01 -0.62 -14.52
CA HIS A 28 22.65 0.43 -15.30
C HIS A 28 21.77 1.66 -15.52
N MET A 29 20.62 1.73 -14.83
CA MET A 29 19.76 2.90 -14.86
C MET A 29 20.42 4.07 -14.11
N THR A 30 20.66 5.16 -14.80
CA THR A 30 21.42 6.32 -14.29
C THR A 30 20.54 7.53 -13.95
N GLN A 31 19.30 7.59 -14.45
CA GLN A 31 18.44 8.76 -14.28
C GLN A 31 16.99 8.39 -13.91
N ARG A 32 16.37 9.25 -13.11
CA ARG A 32 14.97 9.20 -12.67
C ARG A 32 14.40 10.62 -12.57
N PRO A 33 13.11 10.83 -12.85
CA PRO A 33 12.12 9.83 -13.27
C PRO A 33 12.25 9.43 -14.75
N LEU A 34 11.95 8.18 -15.09
CA LEU A 34 12.29 7.62 -16.41
C LEU A 34 11.72 8.45 -17.59
N LEU A 35 10.48 8.92 -17.47
CA LEU A 35 9.79 9.66 -18.54
C LEU A 35 10.49 10.97 -18.92
N LEU A 36 11.28 11.57 -18.02
CA LEU A 36 12.01 12.81 -18.29
C LEU A 36 13.38 12.57 -18.94
N HIS A 37 13.88 11.33 -18.92
CA HIS A 37 15.25 11.00 -19.31
C HIS A 37 15.35 9.97 -20.44
N TYR A 38 14.29 9.20 -20.68
CA TYR A 38 14.26 8.16 -21.71
C TYR A 38 13.06 8.37 -22.64
N HIS A 39 13.28 8.12 -23.93
CA HIS A 39 12.20 8.19 -24.91
C HIS A 39 11.10 7.16 -24.59
N PRO A 40 9.79 7.49 -24.68
CA PRO A 40 8.71 6.58 -24.29
C PRO A 40 8.75 5.21 -24.98
N MET A 41 9.19 5.14 -26.23
CA MET A 41 9.34 3.85 -26.94
C MET A 41 10.42 2.93 -26.35
N VAL A 42 11.37 3.47 -25.59
CA VAL A 42 12.35 2.67 -24.83
C VAL A 42 11.69 2.11 -23.58
N ILE A 43 10.89 2.92 -22.88
CA ILE A 43 10.23 2.55 -21.62
C ILE A 43 9.08 1.55 -21.86
N TYR A 44 8.16 1.85 -22.78
CA TYR A 44 6.92 1.09 -22.96
C TYR A 44 7.10 -0.34 -23.51
N ARG A 45 8.28 -0.65 -24.05
CA ARG A 45 8.65 -2.01 -24.50
C ARG A 45 9.33 -2.83 -23.40
N ARG A 46 9.54 -2.23 -22.23
CA ARG A 46 10.26 -2.81 -21.10
C ARG A 46 9.32 -3.11 -19.95
N ARG A 47 9.67 -4.11 -19.14
CA ARG A 47 8.98 -4.44 -17.90
C ARG A 47 9.49 -3.52 -16.79
N VAL A 48 8.86 -2.35 -16.67
CA VAL A 48 9.11 -1.33 -15.66
C VAL A 48 7.83 -0.53 -15.41
N LEU A 49 7.58 -0.19 -14.15
CA LEU A 49 6.36 0.50 -13.72
C LEU A 49 6.70 1.86 -13.12
N LYS A 50 5.99 2.90 -13.56
CA LYS A 50 6.11 4.23 -12.97
C LYS A 50 5.68 4.25 -11.51
N GLN A 51 4.62 3.51 -11.20
CA GLN A 51 3.95 3.47 -9.91
C GLN A 51 3.20 2.15 -9.75
N THR A 52 2.66 1.91 -8.56
CA THR A 52 1.79 0.75 -8.30
C THR A 52 0.61 0.67 -9.27
N ASP A 53 0.39 -0.55 -9.76
CA ASP A 53 -0.76 -0.94 -10.59
C ASP A 53 -1.43 -2.14 -9.93
N THR A 54 -0.97 -3.37 -10.22
CA THR A 54 -1.47 -4.60 -9.56
C THR A 54 -1.41 -4.49 -8.03
N VAL A 55 -0.30 -3.98 -7.47
CA VAL A 55 -0.14 -3.78 -6.02
C VAL A 55 -1.21 -2.85 -5.43
N LEU A 56 -1.63 -1.81 -6.16
CA LEU A 56 -2.73 -0.95 -5.71
C LEU A 56 -4.06 -1.70 -5.71
N ALA A 57 -4.31 -2.56 -6.71
CA ALA A 57 -5.50 -3.39 -6.76
C ALA A 57 -5.57 -4.37 -5.57
N LEU A 58 -4.43 -4.96 -5.16
CA LEU A 58 -4.34 -5.82 -3.96
C LEU A 58 -4.81 -5.12 -2.68
N TYR A 59 -4.68 -3.79 -2.63
CA TYR A 59 -5.14 -2.99 -1.49
C TYR A 59 -6.62 -2.63 -1.62
N LEU A 60 -7.04 -2.06 -2.75
CA LEU A 60 -8.39 -1.59 -2.96
C LEU A 60 -9.43 -2.72 -2.95
N LEU A 61 -9.04 -3.90 -3.45
CA LEU A 61 -9.87 -5.11 -3.51
C LEU A 61 -9.30 -6.18 -2.58
N SER A 62 -8.81 -5.77 -1.40
CA SER A 62 -8.05 -6.60 -0.48
C SER A 62 -8.73 -7.91 -0.07
N ASP A 63 -10.04 -8.03 -0.13
CA ASP A 63 -10.78 -9.25 0.22
C ASP A 63 -11.02 -10.19 -0.96
N GLN A 64 -10.60 -9.81 -2.17
CA GLN A 64 -10.66 -10.63 -3.38
C GLN A 64 -9.38 -11.46 -3.60
N PHE A 65 -8.38 -11.31 -2.74
CA PHE A 65 -7.07 -11.94 -2.90
C PHE A 65 -6.63 -12.66 -1.64
N ASP A 66 -6.13 -13.88 -1.83
CA ASP A 66 -5.49 -14.64 -0.77
C ASP A 66 -4.14 -14.01 -0.37
N ALA A 67 -3.80 -14.11 0.92
CA ALA A 67 -2.57 -13.54 1.47
C ALA A 67 -1.30 -14.04 0.75
N GLN A 68 -1.27 -15.32 0.35
CA GLN A 68 -0.14 -15.90 -0.38
C GLN A 68 -0.03 -15.33 -1.81
N VAL A 69 -1.16 -15.10 -2.48
CA VAL A 69 -1.19 -14.49 -3.82
C VAL A 69 -0.72 -13.05 -3.73
N LYS A 70 -1.22 -12.28 -2.76
CA LYS A 70 -0.75 -10.90 -2.52
C LYS A 70 0.76 -10.83 -2.32
N ARG A 71 1.34 -11.78 -1.59
CA ARG A 71 2.79 -11.83 -1.37
C ARG A 71 3.54 -12.08 -2.67
N ARG A 72 3.11 -13.02 -3.50
CA ARG A 72 3.76 -13.29 -4.80
C ARG A 72 3.62 -12.12 -5.76
N ASP A 73 2.43 -11.53 -5.85
CA ASP A 73 2.19 -10.33 -6.66
C ASP A 73 3.08 -9.17 -6.20
N PHE A 74 3.13 -8.90 -4.89
CA PHE A 74 4.02 -7.88 -4.35
C PHE A 74 5.48 -8.17 -4.68
N ASP A 75 5.96 -9.38 -4.40
CA ASP A 75 7.36 -9.76 -4.62
C ASP A 75 7.76 -9.70 -6.12
N PHE A 76 6.81 -9.89 -7.03
CA PHE A 76 7.02 -9.75 -8.46
C PHE A 76 7.05 -8.28 -8.92
N TYR A 77 6.09 -7.46 -8.48
CA TYR A 77 5.92 -6.09 -9.00
C TYR A 77 6.70 -5.01 -8.26
N ASP A 78 7.03 -5.21 -6.99
CA ASP A 78 7.80 -4.25 -6.19
C ASP A 78 9.16 -3.91 -6.83
N PRO A 79 10.02 -4.88 -7.24
CA PRO A 79 11.30 -4.56 -7.88
C PRO A 79 11.14 -3.95 -9.28
N LEU A 80 9.97 -4.08 -9.91
CA LEU A 80 9.68 -3.48 -11.22
C LEU A 80 9.20 -2.03 -11.10
N THR A 81 8.81 -1.58 -9.90
CA THR A 81 8.21 -0.28 -9.65
C THR A 81 9.25 0.76 -9.32
N THR A 82 9.36 1.80 -10.14
CA THR A 82 10.32 2.87 -9.94
C THR A 82 9.89 3.77 -8.78
N GLY A 83 8.60 4.02 -8.59
CA GLY A 83 8.17 5.04 -7.64
C GLY A 83 8.46 6.45 -8.15
N ASP A 84 8.50 6.62 -9.47
CA ASP A 84 8.60 7.94 -10.12
C ASP A 84 7.34 8.80 -9.89
N SER A 85 6.29 8.20 -9.32
CA SER A 85 5.10 8.88 -8.84
C SER A 85 5.03 8.83 -7.31
N SER A 86 4.75 9.97 -6.68
CA SER A 86 4.58 10.07 -5.22
C SER A 86 3.39 9.28 -4.68
N LEU A 87 2.49 8.78 -5.55
CA LEU A 87 1.39 7.90 -5.15
C LEU A 87 1.84 6.45 -4.86
N SER A 88 3.00 6.04 -5.36
CA SER A 88 3.42 4.62 -5.33
C SER A 88 3.70 4.13 -3.91
N ALA A 89 4.49 4.90 -3.15
CA ALA A 89 5.04 4.49 -1.87
C ALA A 89 3.94 4.14 -0.85
N ALA A 90 2.83 4.89 -0.80
CA ALA A 90 1.75 4.60 0.15
C ALA A 90 1.12 3.22 -0.07
N ALA A 91 0.82 2.85 -1.33
CA ALA A 91 0.24 1.54 -1.65
C ALA A 91 1.26 0.41 -1.40
N GLN A 92 2.53 0.62 -1.75
CA GLN A 92 3.60 -0.34 -1.46
C GLN A 92 3.79 -0.53 0.05
N CYS A 93 3.78 0.55 0.84
CA CYS A 93 3.84 0.49 2.30
C CYS A 93 2.72 -0.39 2.88
N ILE A 94 1.48 -0.18 2.43
CA ILE A 94 0.31 -0.87 2.95
C ILE A 94 0.38 -2.37 2.66
N ILE A 95 0.71 -2.74 1.41
CA ILE A 95 0.81 -4.16 1.03
C ILE A 95 2.06 -4.79 1.62
N ALA A 96 3.21 -4.12 1.65
CA ALA A 96 4.42 -4.61 2.30
C ALA A 96 4.16 -4.96 3.77
N ALA A 97 3.50 -4.08 4.52
CA ALA A 97 3.08 -4.35 5.90
C ALA A 97 2.15 -5.57 5.97
N GLU A 98 1.19 -5.66 5.05
CA GLU A 98 0.24 -6.77 4.98
C GLU A 98 0.91 -8.12 4.75
N VAL A 99 1.87 -8.17 3.83
CA VAL A 99 2.54 -9.40 3.42
C VAL A 99 3.80 -9.69 4.23
N ARG A 100 4.05 -8.98 5.34
CA ARG A 100 5.21 -9.18 6.25
C ARG A 100 6.57 -8.90 5.59
N ARG A 101 6.63 -7.83 4.78
CA ARG A 101 7.86 -7.19 4.28
C ARG A 101 8.16 -5.97 5.17
N ASP A 102 8.47 -6.21 6.44
CA ASP A 102 8.50 -5.17 7.47
C ASP A 102 9.50 -4.04 7.17
N GLU A 103 10.67 -4.38 6.62
CA GLU A 103 11.70 -3.41 6.23
C GLU A 103 11.25 -2.55 5.04
N ASP A 104 10.67 -3.18 4.01
CA ASP A 104 10.15 -2.46 2.84
C ASP A 104 8.97 -1.55 3.24
N ALA A 105 8.10 -2.01 4.14
CA ALA A 105 6.99 -1.19 4.65
C ALA A 105 7.48 0.09 5.33
N MET A 106 8.51 -0.01 6.18
CA MET A 106 9.10 1.16 6.82
C MET A 106 9.81 2.07 5.81
N ARG A 107 10.54 1.50 4.84
CA ARG A 107 11.16 2.27 3.75
C ARG A 107 10.11 3.11 3.01
N TYR A 108 9.06 2.46 2.51
CA TYR A 108 8.00 3.14 1.77
C TYR A 108 7.21 4.15 2.62
N PHE A 109 7.01 3.86 3.91
CA PHE A 109 6.41 4.83 4.81
C PHE A 109 7.25 6.11 4.90
N TYR A 110 8.57 6.00 5.05
CA TYR A 110 9.45 7.16 5.10
C TYR A 110 9.54 7.91 3.77
N GLU A 111 9.57 7.19 2.64
CA GLU A 111 9.51 7.81 1.31
C GLU A 111 8.23 8.66 1.15
N SER A 112 7.07 8.14 1.54
CA SER A 112 5.81 8.90 1.50
C SER A 112 5.79 10.05 2.51
N LEU A 113 6.24 9.82 3.75
CA LEU A 113 6.23 10.81 4.83
C LEU A 113 7.13 12.02 4.53
N TYR A 114 8.30 11.77 3.95
CA TYR A 114 9.29 12.80 3.68
C TYR A 114 9.29 13.29 2.24
N ALA A 115 8.37 12.81 1.38
CA ALA A 115 8.31 13.14 -0.05
C ALA A 115 8.51 14.64 -0.32
N ASP A 116 7.72 15.49 0.32
CA ASP A 116 7.79 16.94 0.14
C ASP A 116 8.75 17.63 1.12
N VAL A 117 8.77 17.20 2.38
CA VAL A 117 9.62 17.84 3.41
C VAL A 117 11.11 17.71 3.09
N ALA A 118 11.51 16.59 2.48
CA ALA A 118 12.88 16.33 2.04
C ALA A 118 13.06 16.50 0.53
N ASN A 119 12.04 16.98 -0.21
CA ASN A 119 12.06 17.18 -1.66
C ASN A 119 12.59 15.95 -2.42
N LEU A 120 12.12 14.74 -2.07
CA LEU A 120 12.66 13.47 -2.57
C LEU A 120 12.46 13.30 -4.09
N HIS A 121 11.42 13.93 -4.64
CA HIS A 121 11.14 13.94 -6.08
C HIS A 121 11.78 15.13 -6.81
N SER A 122 12.52 16.01 -6.11
CA SER A 122 13.17 17.21 -6.65
C SER A 122 12.23 18.21 -7.35
N ASN A 123 10.95 18.20 -7.01
CA ASN A 123 9.90 18.99 -7.66
C ASN A 123 8.89 19.60 -6.65
N THR A 124 9.18 19.61 -5.35
CA THR A 124 8.26 20.20 -4.35
C THR A 124 8.05 21.71 -4.55
N SER A 125 8.98 22.39 -5.26
CA SER A 125 8.79 23.78 -5.70
C SER A 125 7.57 23.96 -6.62
N ASP A 126 7.16 22.91 -7.32
CA ASP A 126 6.04 22.92 -8.25
C ASP A 126 4.69 22.72 -7.53
N GLY A 127 4.74 22.28 -6.26
CA GLY A 127 3.59 22.07 -5.41
C GLY A 127 3.76 20.87 -4.47
N VAL A 128 2.96 20.86 -3.40
CA VAL A 128 2.89 19.74 -2.46
C VAL A 128 2.09 18.58 -3.06
N HIS A 129 2.56 17.35 -2.89
CA HIS A 129 1.89 16.15 -3.38
C HIS A 129 0.74 15.74 -2.46
N LEU A 130 -0.41 16.40 -2.59
CA LEU A 130 -1.59 16.17 -1.72
C LEU A 130 -2.04 14.70 -1.66
N ALA A 131 -1.97 13.98 -2.78
CA ALA A 131 -2.29 12.54 -2.81
C ALA A 131 -1.31 11.73 -1.95
N SER A 132 -0.01 12.05 -1.97
CA SER A 132 1.00 11.43 -1.11
C SER A 132 0.76 11.76 0.36
N ALA A 133 0.42 13.01 0.68
CA ALA A 133 0.09 13.42 2.05
C ALA A 133 -1.10 12.63 2.63
N GLY A 134 -2.16 12.39 1.83
CA GLY A 134 -3.23 11.47 2.20
C GLY A 134 -2.75 10.02 2.33
N GLY A 135 -1.84 9.60 1.45
CA GLY A 135 -1.17 8.30 1.48
C GLY A 135 -0.40 8.01 2.78
N VAL A 136 0.18 9.03 3.42
CA VAL A 136 0.83 8.89 4.75
C VAL A 136 -0.18 8.41 5.79
N TRP A 137 -1.36 9.03 5.85
CA TRP A 137 -2.42 8.61 6.77
C TRP A 137 -2.91 7.19 6.44
N MET A 138 -3.07 6.87 5.15
CA MET A 138 -3.47 5.53 4.71
C MET A 138 -2.43 4.46 5.07
N SER A 139 -1.15 4.79 4.99
CA SER A 139 -0.04 3.90 5.39
C SER A 139 -0.09 3.60 6.89
N ILE A 140 -0.39 4.60 7.71
CA ILE A 140 -0.55 4.43 9.15
C ILE A 140 -1.78 3.59 9.47
N VAL A 141 -2.95 3.93 8.93
CA VAL A 141 -4.23 3.32 9.34
C VAL A 141 -4.49 2.00 8.63
N GLY A 142 -4.31 1.95 7.31
CA GLY A 142 -4.48 0.76 6.48
C GLY A 142 -3.26 -0.16 6.49
N GLY A 143 -2.04 0.37 6.55
CA GLY A 143 -0.82 -0.44 6.61
C GLY A 143 -0.58 -1.00 8.02
N PHE A 144 -0.02 -0.17 8.90
CA PHE A 144 0.39 -0.59 10.25
C PHE A 144 -0.79 -0.82 11.20
N GLY A 145 -1.84 0.01 11.13
CA GLY A 145 -3.09 -0.18 11.85
C GLY A 145 -3.92 -1.33 11.30
N GLY A 146 -3.71 -1.69 10.03
CA GLY A 146 -4.32 -2.84 9.40
C GLY A 146 -5.83 -2.75 9.18
N LEU A 147 -6.37 -1.53 9.07
CA LEU A 147 -7.77 -1.31 8.73
C LEU A 147 -8.07 -1.77 7.30
N ARG A 148 -9.17 -2.50 7.10
CA ARG A 148 -9.77 -2.78 5.80
C ARG A 148 -11.28 -2.58 5.88
N ASP A 149 -11.83 -1.91 4.88
CA ASP A 149 -13.25 -1.83 4.60
C ASP A 149 -13.47 -2.32 3.16
N SER A 150 -14.14 -3.45 3.02
CA SER A 150 -14.36 -4.11 1.73
C SER A 150 -15.73 -3.82 1.13
N GLY A 151 -16.49 -2.87 1.69
CA GLY A 151 -17.81 -2.50 1.20
C GLY A 151 -18.85 -3.60 1.48
N GLY A 152 -19.76 -3.34 2.44
CA GLY A 152 -20.84 -4.26 2.78
C GLY A 152 -20.45 -5.40 3.74
N ARG A 153 -19.21 -5.39 4.25
CA ARG A 153 -18.74 -6.25 5.35
C ARG A 153 -18.39 -5.40 6.56
N THR A 154 -18.42 -6.00 7.75
CA THR A 154 -17.94 -5.37 8.99
C THR A 154 -16.48 -4.93 8.81
N PRO A 155 -16.13 -3.64 9.00
CA PRO A 155 -14.75 -3.19 8.88
C PRO A 155 -13.82 -3.99 9.79
N SER A 156 -12.64 -4.33 9.29
CA SER A 156 -11.71 -5.22 9.97
C SER A 156 -10.39 -4.53 10.30
N ILE A 157 -9.79 -4.91 11.42
CA ILE A 157 -8.52 -4.39 11.94
C ILE A 157 -7.63 -5.60 12.22
N SER A 158 -6.56 -5.72 11.44
CA SER A 158 -5.51 -6.73 11.63
C SER A 158 -4.15 -6.03 11.71
N PRO A 159 -3.73 -5.58 12.90
CA PRO A 159 -2.59 -4.68 13.05
C PRO A 159 -1.27 -5.35 12.65
N ARG A 160 -0.36 -4.55 12.09
CA ARG A 160 1.02 -4.92 11.70
C ARG A 160 1.99 -3.87 12.24
N LEU A 161 1.94 -3.68 13.55
CA LEU A 161 2.73 -2.65 14.22
C LEU A 161 4.23 -2.98 14.12
N PRO A 162 5.08 -2.06 13.62
CA PRO A 162 6.52 -2.26 13.62
C PRO A 162 7.04 -2.53 15.03
N ARG A 163 8.03 -3.42 15.18
CA ARG A 163 8.61 -3.76 16.50
C ARG A 163 9.22 -2.56 17.22
N SER A 164 9.68 -1.56 16.46
CA SER A 164 10.25 -0.32 16.99
C SER A 164 9.21 0.64 17.56
N TRP A 165 7.91 0.43 17.29
CA TRP A 165 6.85 1.31 17.76
C TRP A 165 6.24 0.77 19.06
N SER A 166 6.13 1.62 20.07
CA SER A 166 5.48 1.28 21.34
C SER A 166 3.95 1.19 21.22
N GLY A 167 3.37 1.88 20.23
CA GLY A 167 1.96 1.83 19.92
C GLY A 167 1.58 2.78 18.80
N LEU A 168 0.36 2.62 18.31
CA LEU A 168 -0.27 3.48 17.31
C LEU A 168 -1.69 3.79 17.77
N THR A 169 -2.08 5.06 17.74
CA THR A 169 -3.45 5.48 18.05
C THR A 169 -4.01 6.29 16.90
N TYR A 170 -5.20 5.94 16.44
CA TYR A 170 -5.94 6.69 15.44
C TYR A 170 -7.44 6.72 15.76
N ARG A 171 -8.17 7.57 15.06
CA ARG A 171 -9.62 7.70 15.21
C ARG A 171 -10.30 7.42 13.89
N LEU A 172 -11.43 6.72 13.94
CA LEU A 172 -12.28 6.40 12.80
C LEU A 172 -13.69 6.92 13.07
N ASN A 173 -14.35 7.41 12.04
CA ASN A 173 -15.79 7.62 12.07
C ASN A 173 -16.45 6.48 11.28
N VAL A 174 -17.24 5.65 11.96
CA VAL A 174 -17.92 4.50 11.38
C VAL A 174 -19.40 4.67 11.61
N HIS A 175 -20.18 4.86 10.54
CA HIS A 175 -21.63 5.09 10.60
C HIS A 175 -22.04 6.19 11.61
N GLY A 176 -21.26 7.27 11.73
CA GLY A 176 -21.52 8.38 12.65
C GLY A 176 -20.93 8.18 14.05
N SER A 177 -20.35 7.03 14.37
CA SER A 177 -19.70 6.75 15.64
C SER A 177 -18.20 6.98 15.59
N LEU A 178 -17.69 7.82 16.50
CA LEU A 178 -16.26 8.11 16.61
C LEU A 178 -15.58 7.07 17.48
N ILE A 179 -14.75 6.23 16.88
CA ILE A 179 -14.01 5.17 17.55
C ILE A 179 -12.54 5.54 17.65
N LYS A 180 -11.97 5.49 18.86
CA LYS A 180 -10.53 5.50 19.09
C LYS A 180 -10.00 4.08 19.03
N VAL A 181 -9.10 3.83 18.10
CA VAL A 181 -8.35 2.57 18.00
C VAL A 181 -6.97 2.80 18.58
N THR A 182 -6.55 1.94 19.51
CA THR A 182 -5.18 1.93 20.05
C THR A 182 -4.60 0.55 19.85
N VAL A 183 -3.54 0.49 19.05
CA VAL A 183 -2.75 -0.70 18.74
C VAL A 183 -1.48 -0.66 19.59
N ARG A 184 -1.17 -1.76 20.25
CA ARG A 184 0.08 -2.01 20.98
C ARG A 184 0.62 -3.38 20.58
N GLN A 185 1.83 -3.70 21.01
CA GLN A 185 2.46 -5.00 20.73
C GLN A 185 1.68 -6.19 21.35
N ASP A 186 0.90 -5.94 22.41
CA ASP A 186 0.11 -6.93 23.13
C ASP A 186 -1.38 -6.98 22.71
N GLY A 187 -1.81 -6.11 21.79
CA GLY A 187 -3.14 -6.20 21.19
C GLY A 187 -3.77 -4.87 20.80
N VAL A 188 -5.07 -4.94 20.51
CA VAL A 188 -5.88 -3.80 20.05
C VAL A 188 -7.00 -3.52 21.04
N SER A 189 -7.09 -2.26 21.46
CA SER A 189 -8.21 -1.71 22.24
C SER A 189 -9.04 -0.74 21.41
N LEU A 190 -10.36 -0.82 21.58
CA LEU A 190 -11.34 0.04 20.95
C LEU A 190 -12.08 0.84 22.02
N SER A 191 -12.32 2.12 21.78
CA SER A 191 -13.15 2.97 22.64
C SER A 191 -14.07 3.82 21.78
N ARG A 192 -15.39 3.70 21.99
CA ARG A 192 -16.38 4.59 21.39
C ARG A 192 -16.40 5.90 22.16
N LEU A 193 -15.98 6.97 21.48
CA LEU A 193 -15.96 8.32 22.04
C LEU A 193 -17.33 9.01 21.90
N SER A 194 -18.07 8.70 20.84
CA SER A 194 -19.43 9.21 20.58
C SER A 194 -20.17 8.32 19.58
N GLY A 195 -21.49 8.51 19.47
CA GLY A 195 -22.36 7.80 18.54
C GLY A 195 -22.92 6.48 19.07
N ASN A 196 -23.59 5.73 18.19
CA ASN A 196 -24.23 4.46 18.49
C ASN A 196 -23.23 3.29 18.50
N PRO A 197 -23.56 2.14 19.12
CA PRO A 197 -22.74 0.95 19.01
C PRO A 197 -22.49 0.53 17.56
N VAL A 198 -21.25 0.15 17.26
CA VAL A 198 -20.85 -0.35 15.94
C VAL A 198 -20.05 -1.64 16.10
N GLU A 199 -20.12 -2.50 15.09
CA GLU A 199 -19.33 -3.71 15.03
C GLU A 199 -18.02 -3.47 14.26
N LEU A 200 -16.92 -3.97 14.81
CA LEU A 200 -15.61 -4.02 14.16
C LEU A 200 -15.03 -5.41 14.34
N SER A 201 -14.45 -5.99 13.29
CA SER A 201 -13.69 -7.24 13.38
C SER A 201 -12.26 -6.92 13.77
N VAL A 202 -11.79 -7.42 14.92
CA VAL A 202 -10.41 -7.26 15.38
C VAL A 202 -9.76 -8.62 15.41
N GLU A 203 -8.75 -8.81 14.56
CA GLU A 203 -8.02 -10.09 14.41
C GLU A 203 -8.99 -11.28 14.19
N GLY A 204 -9.99 -11.07 13.33
CA GLY A 204 -11.01 -12.07 12.99
C GLY A 204 -12.13 -12.23 14.01
N ARG A 205 -12.13 -11.49 15.12
CA ARG A 205 -13.20 -11.53 16.13
C ARG A 205 -14.03 -10.27 16.10
N VAL A 206 -15.34 -10.41 15.86
CA VAL A 206 -16.28 -9.29 15.91
C VAL A 206 -16.41 -8.78 17.34
N ARG A 207 -16.30 -7.46 17.51
CA ARG A 207 -16.49 -6.74 18.77
C ARG A 207 -17.47 -5.60 18.54
N THR A 208 -18.47 -5.49 19.41
CA THR A 208 -19.32 -4.31 19.49
C THR A 208 -18.63 -3.28 20.38
N VAL A 209 -18.41 -2.06 19.86
CA VAL A 209 -17.78 -0.95 20.59
C VAL A 209 -18.74 0.21 20.78
#